data_AF-A0ABD6FS98-F1
#
_entry.id   AF-A0ABD6FS98-F1
#
_cell.length_a   1.000
_cell.length_b   1.000
_cell.length_c   1.000
_cell.angle_alpha   90.00
_cell.angle_beta   90.00
_cell.angle_gamma   90.00
#
_symmetry.space_group_name_H-M   'P 1'
#
loop_
_entity.id
_entity.type
_entity.pdbx_description
1 polymer ?
#
loop_
_entity_poly.entity_id
_entity_poly.type
_entity_poly.pdbx_seq_one_letter_code
_entity_poly.pdbx_strand_id
1 'polypeptide(L)'
;MPAVLLLPVFSDWVVENLSHLGPGSTYHLAYEPARVELEVLEDLREGAIRPGLPAEVVRVDGEQLIPVARARLTRVHEYPGYYRFDFVVEAVLPRLVPRPLAGRPPRVQFASPGGPSPSPVGLPGHPPSPPAPEPPGAR
;
A
#
# COMPACT_ATOMS: atom_id res chain seq x y z
N MET A 1 -10.11 2.59 10.72
CA MET A 1 -8.65 2.52 10.49
C MET A 1 -8.18 3.90 10.08
N PRO A 2 -6.99 4.38 10.47
CA PRO A 2 -6.47 5.66 9.97
C PRO A 2 -6.30 5.58 8.45
N ALA A 3 -6.59 6.69 7.75
CA ALA A 3 -6.40 6.78 6.31
C ALA A 3 -4.90 6.59 5.97
N VAL A 4 -4.62 5.76 4.96
CA VAL A 4 -3.25 5.52 4.47
C VAL A 4 -3.10 6.24 3.15
N LEU A 5 -2.08 7.09 3.02
CA LEU A 5 -1.80 7.78 1.76
C LEU A 5 -0.99 6.88 0.83
N LEU A 6 -1.50 6.60 -0.37
CA LEU A 6 -0.79 5.86 -1.41
C LEU A 6 0.08 6.81 -2.23
N LEU A 7 1.37 6.47 -2.34
CA LEU A 7 2.38 7.20 -3.09
C LEU A 7 2.80 6.36 -4.30
N PRO A 8 2.18 6.55 -5.48
CA PRO A 8 2.48 5.74 -6.66
C PRO A 8 3.87 6.05 -7.23
N VAL A 9 4.59 5.03 -7.64
CA VAL A 9 5.88 5.14 -8.33
C VAL A 9 5.85 4.30 -9.61
N PHE A 10 6.41 4.84 -10.68
CA PHE A 10 6.37 4.23 -12.02
C PHE A 10 7.70 3.65 -12.46
N SER A 11 8.76 3.84 -11.65
CA SER A 11 10.11 3.43 -11.98
C SER A 11 10.59 2.36 -11.02
N ASP A 12 11.16 1.29 -11.58
CA ASP A 12 11.81 0.24 -10.81
C ASP A 12 13.01 0.75 -10.01
N TRP A 13 13.68 1.80 -10.50
CA TRP A 13 14.80 2.43 -9.80
C TRP A 13 14.42 2.91 -8.39
N VAL A 14 13.21 3.45 -8.22
CA VAL A 14 12.72 3.89 -6.89
C VAL A 14 12.54 2.69 -5.96
N VAL A 15 12.04 1.58 -6.49
CA VAL A 15 11.82 0.34 -5.73
C VAL A 15 13.15 -0.26 -5.28
N GLU A 16 14.14 -0.29 -6.18
CA GLU A 16 15.50 -0.74 -5.88
C GLU A 16 16.17 0.15 -4.83
N ASN A 17 16.06 1.48 -4.97
CA ASN A 17 16.61 2.42 -3.98
C ASN A 17 15.99 2.22 -2.60
N LEU A 18 14.67 2.11 -2.50
CA LEU A 18 14.00 1.86 -1.22
C LEU A 18 14.47 0.55 -0.60
N SER A 19 14.70 -0.48 -1.43
CA SER A 19 15.20 -1.78 -0.98
C SER A 19 16.63 -1.72 -0.45
N HIS A 20 17.50 -0.91 -1.06
CA HIS A 20 18.87 -0.68 -0.58
C HIS A 20 18.92 0.20 0.68
N LEU A 21 18.07 1.23 0.77
CA LEU A 21 18.03 2.16 1.90
C LEU A 21 17.49 1.52 3.18
N GLY A 22 16.47 0.66 3.04
CA GLY A 22 15.86 -0.05 4.16
C GLY A 22 15.11 0.83 5.17
N PRO A 23 14.59 0.21 6.24
CA PRO A 23 13.87 0.91 7.31
C PRO A 23 14.71 1.98 8.04
N GLY A 24 14.07 3.06 8.47
CA GLY A 24 14.68 4.19 9.17
C GLY A 24 15.23 5.27 8.26
N SER A 25 15.43 4.97 6.97
CA SER A 25 15.90 5.94 5.98
C SER A 25 14.82 6.96 5.61
N THR A 26 15.25 8.19 5.34
CA THR A 26 14.39 9.24 4.78
C THR A 26 14.40 9.19 3.26
N TYR A 27 13.24 9.44 2.66
CA TYR A 27 13.08 9.52 1.21
C TYR A 27 12.05 10.59 0.85
N HIS A 28 12.05 11.02 -0.41
CA HIS A 28 11.05 11.96 -0.91
C HIS A 28 10.54 11.58 -2.29
N LEU A 29 9.28 11.88 -2.55
CA LEU A 29 8.65 11.72 -3.86
C LEU A 29 7.97 13.02 -4.26
N ALA A 30 8.16 13.43 -5.52
CA ALA A 30 7.60 14.66 -6.05
C ALA A 30 6.54 14.35 -7.11
N TYR A 31 5.41 15.06 -7.03
CA TYR A 31 4.27 14.86 -7.93
C TYR A 31 3.78 16.20 -8.44
N GLU A 32 3.57 16.31 -9.75
CA GLU A 32 2.81 17.41 -10.32
C GLU A 32 1.36 17.39 -9.80
N PRO A 33 0.66 18.54 -9.70
CA PRO A 33 -0.71 18.60 -9.20
C PRO A 33 -1.68 17.64 -9.91
N ALA A 34 -1.50 17.43 -11.22
CA ALA A 34 -2.32 16.51 -12.01
C ALA A 34 -2.15 15.02 -11.64
N ARG A 35 -1.15 14.68 -10.81
CA ARG A 35 -0.91 13.32 -10.29
C ARG A 35 -1.33 13.16 -8.83
N VAL A 36 -2.03 14.14 -8.27
CA VAL A 36 -2.60 14.10 -6.92
C VAL A 36 -4.12 14.11 -7.06
N GLU A 37 -4.82 13.27 -6.28
CA GLU A 37 -6.28 13.30 -6.25
C GLU A 37 -6.79 14.59 -5.61
N LEU A 38 -7.99 15.04 -6.01
CA LEU A 38 -8.56 16.29 -5.53
C LEU A 38 -8.75 16.28 -4.00
N GLU A 39 -9.25 15.18 -3.46
CA GLU A 39 -9.44 15.00 -2.00
C GLU A 39 -8.12 15.18 -1.23
N VAL A 40 -7.00 14.68 -1.77
CA VAL A 40 -5.68 14.86 -1.14
C VAL A 40 -5.23 16.32 -1.22
N LEU A 41 -5.51 17.02 -2.33
CA LEU A 41 -5.19 18.44 -2.46
C LEU A 41 -6.02 19.30 -1.50
N GLU A 42 -7.30 18.97 -1.31
CA GLU A 42 -8.18 19.62 -0.33
C GLU A 42 -7.65 19.41 1.09
N ASP A 43 -7.35 18.16 1.46
CA ASP A 43 -6.78 17.82 2.77
C ASP A 43 -5.41 18.47 3.03
N LEU A 44 -4.58 18.66 2.00
CA LEU A 44 -3.34 19.42 2.09
C LEU A 44 -3.59 20.89 2.42
N ARG A 45 -4.55 21.51 1.71
CA ARG A 45 -4.91 22.92 1.91
C ARG A 45 -5.54 23.17 3.28
N GLU A 46 -6.30 22.20 3.79
CA GLU A 46 -6.93 22.27 5.11
C GLU A 46 -5.98 21.89 6.26
N GLY A 47 -4.77 21.39 5.95
CA GLY A 47 -3.82 20.94 6.96
C GLY A 47 -4.25 19.65 7.68
N ALA A 48 -5.09 18.84 7.03
CA ALA A 48 -5.49 17.53 7.49
C ALA A 48 -4.37 16.49 7.32
N ILE A 49 -3.54 16.63 6.27
CA ILE A 49 -2.33 15.82 6.08
C ILE A 49 -1.21 16.37 6.99
N ARG A 50 -0.92 15.63 8.06
CA ARG A 50 0.06 16.03 9.08
C ARG A 50 1.24 15.07 9.17
N PRO A 51 2.39 15.52 9.70
CA PRO A 51 3.48 14.62 10.06
C PRO A 51 2.97 13.47 10.95
N GLY A 52 3.43 12.25 10.66
CA GLY A 52 2.96 11.03 11.31
C GLY A 52 1.89 10.27 10.52
N LEU A 53 1.29 10.87 9.47
CA LEU A 53 0.30 10.17 8.66
C LEU A 53 0.91 8.91 8.00
N PRO A 54 0.27 7.73 8.12
CA PRO A 54 0.71 6.52 7.44
C PRO A 54 0.67 6.70 5.93
N ALA A 55 1.72 6.23 5.25
CA ALA A 55 1.80 6.21 3.81
C ALA A 55 2.29 4.84 3.31
N GLU A 56 1.94 4.50 2.08
CA GLU A 56 2.41 3.31 1.39
C GLU A 56 2.94 3.70 0.02
N VAL A 57 4.20 3.39 -0.24
CA VAL A 57 4.75 3.51 -1.59
C VAL A 57 4.27 2.30 -2.38
N VAL A 58 3.66 2.54 -3.54
CA VAL A 58 3.10 1.51 -4.42
C VAL A 58 3.72 1.60 -5.81
N ARG A 59 4.30 0.51 -6.32
CA ARG A 59 4.74 0.41 -7.70
C ARG A 59 3.53 0.23 -8.60
N VAL A 60 3.46 1.04 -9.64
CA VAL A 60 2.48 0.93 -10.71
C VAL A 60 3.03 -0.02 -11.77
N ASP A 61 2.31 -1.10 -12.05
CA ASP A 61 2.64 -2.08 -13.08
C ASP A 61 1.42 -2.39 -13.94
N GLY A 62 1.29 -1.70 -15.07
CA GLY A 62 0.09 -1.76 -15.91
C GLY A 62 -1.16 -1.41 -15.11
N GLU A 63 -2.05 -2.39 -14.95
CA GLU A 63 -3.30 -2.26 -14.18
C GLU A 63 -3.17 -2.75 -12.73
N GLN A 64 -1.94 -2.83 -12.20
CA GLN A 64 -1.68 -3.31 -10.85
C GLN A 64 -0.92 -2.27 -10.01
N LEU A 65 -1.26 -2.20 -8.73
CA LEU A 65 -0.55 -1.47 -7.70
C LEU A 65 0.09 -2.48 -6.75
N ILE A 66 1.41 -2.51 -6.71
CA ILE A 66 2.20 -3.45 -5.92
C ILE A 66 2.80 -2.69 -4.74
N PRO A 67 2.38 -2.95 -3.48
CA PRO A 67 3.00 -2.34 -2.31
C PRO A 67 4.50 -2.65 -2.23
N VAL A 68 5.33 -1.61 -2.11
CA VAL A 68 6.79 -1.76 -2.02
C VAL A 68 7.37 -1.32 -0.68
N ALA A 69 6.75 -0.33 -0.03
CA ALA A 69 7.21 0.11 1.28
C ALA A 69 6.07 0.71 2.10
N ARG A 70 6.11 0.47 3.41
CA ARG A 70 5.35 1.25 4.39
C ARG A 70 6.21 2.42 4.84
N ALA A 71 5.59 3.56 4.99
CA ALA A 71 6.25 4.80 5.31
C ALA A 71 5.40 5.64 6.24
N ARG A 72 6.04 6.62 6.87
CA ARG A 72 5.37 7.62 7.69
C ARG A 72 5.77 8.99 7.21
N LEU A 73 4.77 9.79 6.81
CA LEU A 73 5.00 11.13 6.33
C LEU A 73 5.66 11.98 7.41
N THR A 74 6.69 12.71 7.03
CA THR A 74 7.35 13.69 7.89
C THR A 74 6.97 15.10 7.52
N ARG A 75 6.76 15.37 6.22
CA ARG A 75 6.39 16.69 5.72
C ARG A 75 5.86 16.60 4.30
N VAL A 76 4.99 17.54 3.94
CA VAL A 76 4.65 17.81 2.54
C VAL A 76 5.04 19.25 2.23
N HIS A 77 5.75 19.45 1.13
CA HIS A 77 6.13 20.76 0.62
C HIS A 77 5.33 21.07 -0.64
N GLU A 78 4.73 22.26 -0.69
CA GLU A 78 4.07 22.78 -1.86
C GLU A 78 5.01 23.72 -2.62
N TYR A 79 5.20 23.45 -3.91
CA TYR A 79 5.95 24.29 -4.85
C TYR A 79 5.05 24.63 -6.04
N PRO A 80 5.33 25.73 -6.79
CA PRO A 80 4.46 26.17 -7.88
C PRO A 80 4.14 25.14 -8.98
N GLY A 81 4.94 24.07 -9.11
CA GLY A 81 4.72 23.02 -10.12
C GLY A 81 4.61 21.61 -9.56
N TYR A 82 4.79 21.39 -8.25
CA TYR A 82 4.76 20.05 -7.67
C TYR A 82 4.59 20.06 -6.15
N TYR A 83 4.13 18.93 -5.61
CA TYR A 83 4.13 18.61 -4.20
C TYR A 83 5.22 17.59 -3.90
N ARG A 84 6.06 17.86 -2.89
CA ARG A 84 7.09 16.94 -2.41
C ARG A 84 6.66 16.32 -1.09
N PHE A 85 6.50 15.00 -1.09
CA PHE A 85 6.16 14.22 0.09
C PHE A 85 7.43 13.63 0.67
N ASP A 86 7.83 14.11 1.83
CA ASP A 86 8.97 13.61 2.60
C ASP A 86 8.46 12.59 3.63
N PHE A 87 9.14 11.45 3.74
CA PHE A 87 8.75 10.38 4.66
C PHE A 87 9.95 9.58 5.17
N VAL A 88 9.73 8.87 6.27
CA VAL A 88 10.63 7.83 6.78
C VAL A 88 10.08 6.47 6.36
N VAL A 89 10.96 5.61 5.84
CA VAL A 89 10.64 4.22 5.51
C VAL A 89 10.50 3.43 6.82
N GLU A 90 9.37 2.78 7.03
CA GLU A 90 9.14 1.93 8.20
C GLU A 90 9.43 0.47 7.91
N ALA A 91 9.08 0.02 6.70
CA ALA A 91 9.32 -1.33 6.24
C ALA A 91 9.42 -1.35 4.72
N VAL A 92 10.37 -2.10 4.18
CA VAL A 92 10.38 -2.48 2.77
C VAL A 92 9.67 -3.82 2.64
N LEU A 93 8.71 -3.89 1.72
CA LEU A 93 7.87 -5.07 1.53
C LEU A 93 8.43 -5.93 0.39
N PRO A 94 8.48 -7.26 0.54
CA PRO A 94 8.82 -8.16 -0.56
C PRO A 94 7.65 -8.19 -1.55
N ARG A 95 7.58 -7.19 -2.46
CA ARG A 95 6.58 -7.00 -3.54
C ARG A 95 5.33 -7.88 -3.34
N LEU A 96 4.53 -7.53 -2.33
CA LEU A 96 3.41 -8.35 -1.89
C LEU A 96 2.19 -8.12 -2.79
N VAL A 97 1.25 -9.08 -2.72
CA VAL A 97 -0.05 -9.18 -3.40
C VAL A 97 -0.47 -7.91 -4.17
N PRO A 98 -0.47 -7.95 -5.51
CA PRO A 98 -0.91 -6.82 -6.33
C PRO A 98 -2.37 -6.42 -6.05
N ARG A 99 -2.65 -5.12 -6.04
CA ARG A 99 -4.00 -4.56 -5.98
C ARG A 99 -4.43 -4.12 -7.39
N PRO A 100 -5.64 -4.45 -7.85
CA PRO A 100 -6.13 -3.98 -9.14
C PRO A 100 -6.25 -2.44 -9.16
N LEU A 101 -5.88 -1.85 -10.29
CA LEU A 101 -6.10 -0.44 -10.60
C LEU A 101 -7.45 -0.28 -11.29
N ALA A 102 -8.31 0.63 -10.81
CA ALA A 102 -9.66 0.83 -11.32
C ALA A 102 -9.71 1.65 -12.64
N GLY A 103 -8.86 1.31 -13.63
CA GLY A 103 -8.88 1.89 -14.97
C GLY A 103 -8.55 3.38 -15.08
N ARG A 104 -8.09 4.02 -13.99
CA ARG A 104 -7.63 5.41 -13.96
C ARG A 104 -6.12 5.47 -13.74
N PRO A 105 -5.40 6.45 -14.32
CA PRO A 105 -4.00 6.62 -14.05
C PRO A 105 -3.79 6.83 -12.55
N PRO A 106 -2.85 6.12 -11.91
CA PRO A 106 -2.71 6.15 -10.46
C PRO A 106 -2.17 7.49 -10.01
N ARG A 107 -2.82 8.04 -8.99
CA ARG A 107 -2.51 9.33 -8.37
C ARG A 107 -2.19 9.13 -6.90
N VAL A 108 -1.57 10.14 -6.29
CA VAL A 108 -1.49 10.21 -4.84
C VAL A 108 -2.90 10.30 -4.30
N GLN A 109 -3.31 9.31 -3.51
CA GLN A 109 -4.69 9.13 -3.07
C GLN A 109 -4.74 8.41 -1.73
N PHE A 110 -5.81 8.55 -0.98
CA PHE A 110 -6.03 7.68 0.17
C PHE A 110 -6.38 6.26 -0.26
N ALA A 111 -5.91 5.27 0.48
CA ALA A 111 -6.32 3.89 0.32
C ALA A 111 -7.82 3.79 0.62
N SER A 112 -8.60 3.30 -0.34
CA SER A 112 -10.03 3.10 -0.13
C SER A 112 -10.24 2.10 1.03
N PRO A 113 -11.15 2.38 1.99
CA PRO A 113 -11.39 1.51 3.15
C PRO A 113 -12.01 0.14 2.83
N GLY A 114 -12.08 -0.27 1.55
CA GLY A 114 -12.79 -1.46 1.08
C GLY A 114 -12.11 -2.22 -0.07
N GLY A 115 -10.78 -2.16 -0.20
CA GLY A 115 -10.07 -3.13 -1.05
C GLY A 115 -10.03 -4.49 -0.36
N PRO A 116 -10.25 -5.62 -1.05
CA PRO A 116 -10.32 -6.93 -0.42
C PRO A 116 -9.02 -7.19 0.35
N SER A 117 -9.15 -7.31 1.67
CA SER A 117 -8.17 -8.05 2.46
C SER A 117 -8.06 -9.43 1.80
N PRO A 118 -6.87 -9.90 1.37
CA PRO A 118 -6.74 -11.30 1.08
C PRO A 118 -6.99 -12.02 2.39
N SER A 119 -8.22 -12.49 2.58
CA SER A 119 -8.48 -13.61 3.47
C SER A 119 -7.38 -14.63 3.19
N PRO A 120 -6.73 -15.21 4.21
CA PRO A 120 -5.76 -16.27 3.97
C PRO A 120 -6.47 -17.29 3.08
N VAL A 121 -5.92 -17.50 1.88
CA VAL A 121 -6.39 -18.49 0.93
C VAL A 121 -6.67 -19.75 1.75
N GLY A 122 -7.94 -20.11 1.83
CA GLY A 122 -8.35 -21.36 2.45
C GLY A 122 -7.54 -22.44 1.77
N LEU A 123 -6.73 -23.15 2.55
CA LEU A 123 -6.16 -24.42 2.15
C LEU A 123 -7.29 -25.23 1.50
N PRO A 124 -7.10 -25.80 0.29
CA PRO A 124 -8.11 -26.67 -0.31
C PRO A 124 -8.48 -27.73 0.74
N GLY A 125 -9.77 -27.78 1.05
CA GLY A 125 -10.32 -28.60 2.12
C GLY A 125 -9.78 -30.02 2.00
N HIS A 126 -9.18 -30.52 3.08
CA HIS A 126 -9.08 -31.96 3.27
C HIS A 126 -10.51 -32.52 3.19
N PRO A 127 -10.78 -33.57 2.40
CA PRO A 127 -12.02 -34.29 2.54
C PRO A 127 -12.11 -34.80 3.99
N PRO A 128 -13.30 -34.82 4.60
CA PRO A 128 -13.47 -35.40 5.93
C PRO A 128 -13.02 -36.86 5.91
N SER A 129 -12.15 -37.23 6.84
CA SER A 129 -11.77 -38.63 7.07
C SER A 129 -13.03 -39.47 7.29
N PRO A 130 -13.13 -40.67 6.70
CA PRO A 130 -14.27 -41.56 6.94
C PRO A 130 -14.36 -41.94 8.43
N PRO A 131 -15.57 -42.15 8.97
CA PRO A 131 -15.74 -42.58 10.35
C PRO A 131 -15.06 -43.94 10.59
N ALA A 132 -14.43 -44.07 11.76
CA ALA A 132 -13.81 -45.31 12.20
C ALA A 132 -14.85 -46.45 12.31
N PRO A 133 -14.49 -47.70 11.98
CA PRO A 133 -15.39 -48.84 12.14
C PRO A 133 -15.74 -49.06 13.61
N GLU A 134 -17.01 -49.30 13.89
CA GLU A 134 -17.52 -49.62 15.23
C GLU A 134 -16.86 -50.90 15.77
N PRO A 135 -16.52 -50.95 17.09
CA PRO A 135 -15.96 -52.14 17.69
C PRO A 135 -17.03 -53.26 17.76
N PRO A 136 -16.66 -54.52 17.49
CA PRO A 136 -17.60 -55.64 17.52
C PRO A 136 -18.16 -55.85 18.92
N GLY A 137 -19.47 -56.12 18.94
CA GLY A 137 -20.35 -56.23 20.10
C GLY A 137 -19.76 -56.89 21.35
N ALA A 138 -19.98 -56.22 22.48
CA ALA A 138 -20.07 -56.87 23.77
C ALA A 138 -21.40 -57.64 23.84
N ARG A 139 -21.31 -58.96 23.73
CA ARG A 139 -22.22 -59.90 24.39
C ARG A 139 -21.40 -60.77 25.31
#